data_AF-A0A376B9M3-F1
#
_entry.id   AF-A0A376B9M3-F1
#
_cell.length_a   1.000
_cell.length_b   1.000
_cell.length_c   1.000
_cell.angle_alpha   90.00
_cell.angle_beta   90.00
_cell.angle_gamma   90.00
#
_symmetry.space_group_name_H-M   'P 1'
#
loop_
_entity.id
_entity.type
_entity.pdbx_description
1 polymer ?
#
loop_
_entity_poly.entity_id
_entity_poly.type
_entity_poly.pdbx_seq_one_letter_code
_entity_poly.pdbx_strand_id
1 'polypeptide(L)'
;MPSTEVKIQDNILEHPQLGCILIEIQGDLEIDLHQFKEDPDRTMQFGKLEILDDNHVVLFIGKKQRLLGHISKLDPPVALLKFSNSAEAINNSINNNKQSNVEILRIIKNKMVFRDRPLPIM
;
A
#
# COMPACT_ATOMS: atom_id res chain seq x y z
N MET A 1 29.47 -7.39 -9.02
CA MET A 1 28.12 -6.82 -8.90
C MET A 1 27.79 -6.72 -7.42
N PRO A 2 27.24 -5.60 -6.92
CA PRO A 2 26.78 -5.53 -5.54
C PRO A 2 25.62 -6.51 -5.34
N SER A 3 25.70 -7.33 -4.29
CA SER A 3 24.64 -8.26 -3.89
C SER A 3 24.28 -8.02 -2.42
N THR A 4 23.05 -8.33 -2.06
CA THR A 4 22.62 -8.28 -0.66
C THR A 4 21.64 -9.40 -0.37
N GLU A 5 21.62 -9.81 0.90
CA GLU A 5 20.74 -10.85 1.39
C GLU A 5 19.35 -10.25 1.67
N VAL A 6 18.30 -10.96 1.27
CA VAL A 6 16.94 -10.60 1.60
C VAL A 6 16.54 -11.34 2.86
N LYS A 7 16.23 -10.60 3.92
CA LYS A 7 15.80 -11.16 5.20
C LYS A 7 14.28 -11.16 5.32
N ILE A 8 13.73 -12.25 5.82
CA ILE A 8 12.32 -12.38 6.16
C ILE A 8 12.19 -11.92 7.60
N GLN A 9 11.32 -10.94 7.89
CA GLN A 9 11.03 -10.59 9.29
C GLN A 9 10.26 -11.73 9.95
N ASP A 10 10.59 -12.05 11.21
CA ASP A 10 9.94 -13.12 12.00
C ASP A 10 8.43 -12.92 12.17
N ASN A 11 7.92 -11.71 11.92
CA ASN A 11 6.52 -11.30 12.03
C ASN A 11 5.90 -10.94 10.67
N ILE A 12 6.05 -11.79 9.65
CA ILE A 12 5.11 -11.74 8.51
C ILE A 12 3.74 -12.11 9.05
N LEU A 13 2.96 -11.08 9.44
CA LEU A 13 1.57 -11.25 9.82
C LEU A 13 0.78 -11.73 8.59
N GLU A 14 0.56 -13.05 8.49
CA GLU A 14 -0.58 -13.59 7.75
C GLU A 14 -1.84 -13.32 8.58
N HIS A 15 -2.34 -12.07 8.57
CA HIS A 15 -3.58 -11.77 9.31
C HIS A 15 -4.79 -12.18 8.46
N PRO A 16 -5.60 -13.14 8.92
CA PRO A 16 -6.58 -13.84 8.09
C PRO A 16 -7.90 -13.08 7.87
N GLN A 17 -7.99 -11.80 8.25
CA GLN A 17 -9.24 -11.04 8.06
C GLN A 17 -9.03 -9.70 7.35
N LEU A 18 -8.05 -8.86 7.70
CA LEU A 18 -7.71 -7.63 6.94
C LEU A 18 -6.24 -7.22 7.14
N GLY A 19 -5.25 -8.09 6.86
CA GLY A 19 -3.83 -7.70 6.82
C GLY A 19 -3.54 -6.56 5.83
N CYS A 20 -2.28 -6.19 5.55
CA CYS A 20 -1.97 -5.18 4.54
C CYS A 20 -2.73 -5.45 3.23
N ILE A 21 -3.64 -4.55 2.85
CA ILE A 21 -4.53 -4.69 1.70
C ILE A 21 -3.90 -3.94 0.52
N LEU A 22 -3.83 -4.59 -0.64
CA LEU A 22 -3.51 -3.90 -1.89
C LEU A 22 -4.81 -3.41 -2.52
N ILE A 23 -4.93 -2.08 -2.65
CA ILE A 23 -6.03 -1.43 -3.37
C ILE A 23 -5.49 -0.94 -4.71
N GLU A 24 -6.15 -1.33 -5.79
CA GLU A 24 -5.85 -0.91 -7.17
C GLU A 24 -7.04 -0.12 -7.72
N ILE A 25 -6.81 1.14 -8.06
CA ILE A 25 -7.81 2.03 -8.69
C ILE A 25 -7.35 2.32 -10.11
N GLN A 26 -8.22 2.11 -11.09
CA GLN A 26 -7.96 2.51 -12.47
C GLN A 26 -8.24 4.01 -12.62
N GLY A 27 -7.24 4.82 -12.32
CA GLY A 27 -7.28 6.28 -12.37
C GLY A 27 -6.39 6.89 -11.29
N ASP A 28 -6.47 8.20 -11.16
CA ASP A 28 -5.67 8.95 -10.20
C ASP A 28 -6.49 9.27 -8.93
N LEU A 29 -5.88 9.06 -7.77
CA LEU A 29 -6.45 9.47 -6.49
C LEU A 29 -6.01 10.91 -6.20
N GLU A 30 -6.89 11.86 -6.49
CA GLU A 30 -6.65 13.28 -6.24
C GLU A 30 -6.77 13.60 -4.75
N ILE A 31 -5.65 14.02 -4.15
CA ILE A 31 -5.54 14.38 -2.73
C ILE A 31 -5.00 15.80 -2.60
N ASP A 32 -5.65 16.62 -1.77
CA ASP A 32 -5.13 17.93 -1.39
C ASP A 32 -3.95 17.78 -0.40
N LEU A 33 -2.74 17.80 -0.94
CA LEU A 33 -1.51 17.65 -0.17
C LEU A 33 -1.16 18.87 0.68
N HIS A 34 -1.84 20.01 0.52
CA HIS A 34 -1.54 21.20 1.30
C HIS A 34 -1.74 20.97 2.82
N GLN A 35 -2.63 20.05 3.18
CA GLN A 35 -2.95 19.69 4.57
C GLN A 35 -1.85 18.86 5.27
N PHE A 36 -0.90 18.29 4.52
CA PHE A 36 0.19 17.47 5.05
C PHE A 36 1.47 18.26 5.34
N LYS A 37 1.55 19.54 4.94
CA LYS A 37 2.76 20.35 5.14
C LYS A 37 3.02 20.70 6.61
N GLU A 38 1.97 20.67 7.43
CA GLU A 38 2.06 21.07 8.84
C GLU A 38 2.38 19.88 9.76
N ASP A 39 2.04 18.66 9.36
CA ASP A 39 2.26 17.44 10.14
C ASP A 39 2.40 16.21 9.22
N PRO A 40 3.63 15.67 9.04
CA PRO A 40 3.88 14.53 8.17
C PRO A 40 3.34 13.20 8.73
N ASP A 41 3.06 13.13 10.03
CA ASP A 41 2.50 11.93 10.68
C ASP A 41 0.97 11.94 10.65
N ARG A 42 0.36 13.02 10.16
CA ARG A 42 -1.08 13.17 10.09
C ARG A 42 -1.67 12.21 9.05
N THR A 43 -2.61 11.38 9.48
CA THR A 43 -3.43 10.56 8.60
C THR A 43 -4.62 11.36 8.07
N MET A 44 -4.90 11.27 6.76
CA MET A 44 -6.12 11.84 6.15
C MET A 44 -7.11 10.72 5.80
N GLN A 45 -8.35 10.88 6.23
CA GLN A 45 -9.44 10.03 5.76
C GLN A 45 -9.96 10.54 4.41
N PHE A 46 -9.61 9.86 3.31
CA PHE A 46 -10.10 10.19 1.97
C PHE A 46 -11.38 9.43 1.57
N GLY A 47 -11.75 8.39 2.32
CA GLY A 47 -12.85 7.52 1.92
C GLY A 47 -13.24 6.46 2.95
N LYS A 48 -14.13 5.57 2.51
CA LYS A 48 -14.61 4.40 3.25
C LYS A 48 -14.66 3.20 2.31
N LEU A 49 -14.06 2.09 2.75
CA LEU A 49 -14.12 0.81 2.06
C LEU A 49 -15.16 -0.08 2.76
N GLU A 50 -16.06 -0.66 1.99
CA GLU A 50 -17.07 -1.61 2.45
C GLU A 50 -16.89 -2.93 1.70
N ILE A 51 -16.92 -4.05 2.43
CA ILE A 51 -16.93 -5.39 1.87
C ILE A 51 -18.39 -5.85 1.91
N LEU A 52 -18.99 -6.07 0.75
CA LEU A 52 -20.39 -6.47 0.64
C LEU A 52 -20.54 -7.98 0.82
N ASP A 53 -19.64 -8.75 0.21
CA ASP A 53 -19.55 -10.20 0.30
C ASP A 53 -18.10 -10.65 0.00
N ASP A 54 -17.88 -11.97 -0.16
CA ASP A 54 -16.55 -12.57 -0.37
C ASP A 54 -15.82 -12.05 -1.62
N ASN A 55 -16.54 -11.51 -2.60
CA ASN A 55 -15.96 -11.04 -3.86
C ASN A 55 -16.20 -9.57 -4.14
N HIS A 56 -17.25 -8.95 -3.61
CA HIS A 56 -17.65 -7.58 -3.98
C HIS A 56 -17.28 -6.56 -2.90
N VAL A 57 -16.73 -5.43 -3.35
CA VAL A 57 -16.31 -4.32 -2.49
C VAL A 57 -16.78 -2.99 -3.06
N VAL A 58 -16.96 -2.02 -2.17
CA VAL A 58 -17.34 -0.65 -2.53
C VAL A 58 -16.38 0.33 -1.86
N LEU A 59 -15.78 1.21 -2.64
CA LEU A 59 -14.95 2.29 -2.13
C LEU A 59 -15.67 3.62 -2.34
N PHE A 60 -16.04 4.27 -1.24
CA PHE A 60 -16.54 5.64 -1.25
C PHE A 60 -15.37 6.60 -1.12
N ILE A 61 -15.25 7.57 -2.03
CA ILE A 61 -14.20 8.60 -2.02
C ILE A 61 -14.85 9.96 -1.79
N GLY A 62 -14.36 10.65 -0.76
CA GLY A 62 -14.91 11.93 -0.29
C GLY A 62 -16.40 11.83 0.02
N LYS A 63 -17.17 12.79 -0.49
CA LYS A 63 -18.63 12.89 -0.28
C LYS A 63 -19.46 12.65 -1.54
N LYS A 64 -18.82 12.31 -2.67
CA LYS A 64 -19.48 12.35 -3.99
C LYS A 64 -19.24 11.14 -4.88
N GLN A 65 -18.22 10.33 -4.61
CA GLN A 65 -17.87 9.22 -5.48
C GLN A 65 -18.01 7.88 -4.77
N ARG A 66 -18.52 6.90 -5.52
CA ARG A 66 -18.64 5.49 -5.16
C ARG A 66 -18.04 4.65 -6.28
N LEU A 67 -17.04 3.85 -5.98
CA LEU A 67 -16.44 2.91 -6.91
C LEU A 67 -16.88 1.50 -6.52
N LEU A 68 -17.40 0.77 -7.49
CA LEU A 68 -17.67 -0.65 -7.35
C LEU A 68 -16.42 -1.42 -7.74
N GLY A 69 -16.07 -2.43 -6.96
CA GLY A 69 -14.88 -3.22 -7.18
C GLY A 69 -15.09 -4.67 -6.76
N HIS A 70 -14.04 -5.46 -6.94
CA HIS A 70 -14.03 -6.86 -6.53
C HIS A 70 -12.67 -7.26 -5.94
N ILE A 71 -12.69 -8.34 -5.16
CA ILE A 71 -11.49 -8.98 -4.62
C ILE A 71 -10.97 -9.94 -5.68
N SER A 72 -9.68 -9.82 -6.02
CA SER A 72 -9.00 -10.66 -7.00
C SER A 72 -7.75 -11.29 -6.37
N LYS A 73 -7.56 -12.59 -6.62
CA LYS A 73 -6.36 -13.31 -6.20
C LYS A 73 -5.17 -12.90 -7.06
N LEU A 74 -4.04 -12.62 -6.42
CA LEU A 74 -2.76 -12.40 -7.08
C LEU A 74 -2.09 -13.76 -7.33
N ASP A 75 -1.90 -14.08 -8.60
CA ASP A 75 -1.15 -15.25 -9.05
C ASP A 75 -0.15 -14.82 -10.13
N PRO A 76 1.15 -14.69 -9.80
CA PRO A 76 1.78 -15.03 -8.51
C PRO A 76 1.51 -13.99 -7.39
N PRO A 77 1.63 -14.36 -6.10
CA PRO A 77 1.61 -13.41 -4.98
C PRO A 77 2.74 -12.38 -5.05
N VAL A 78 2.53 -11.20 -4.45
CA VAL A 78 3.49 -10.08 -4.50
C VAL A 78 4.11 -9.84 -3.12
N ALA A 79 5.42 -9.60 -3.03
CA ALA A 79 6.10 -9.27 -1.79
C ALA A 79 6.33 -7.74 -1.65
N LEU A 80 6.04 -7.20 -0.47
CA LEU A 80 6.42 -5.84 -0.08
C LEU A 80 7.83 -5.87 0.53
N LEU A 81 8.76 -5.17 -0.11
CA LEU A 81 10.15 -5.09 0.32
C LEU A 81 10.46 -3.71 0.92
N LYS A 82 11.22 -3.70 2.02
CA LYS A 82 11.79 -2.49 2.61
C LYS A 82 13.29 -2.45 2.33
N PHE A 83 13.73 -1.35 1.73
CA PHE A 83 15.15 -1.07 1.49
C PHE A 83 15.63 -0.06 2.53
N SER A 84 16.61 -0.40 3.36
CA SER A 84 17.08 0.46 4.46
C SER A 84 17.99 1.63 4.01
N ASN A 85 18.21 1.81 2.71
CA ASN A 85 19.26 2.68 2.18
C ASN A 85 18.77 3.98 1.52
N SER A 86 17.51 4.38 1.67
CA SER A 86 16.98 5.56 0.99
C SER A 86 16.48 6.63 1.98
N ALA A 87 17.40 7.51 2.40
CA ALA A 87 17.21 8.96 2.68
C ALA A 87 18.29 9.52 3.63
N GLU A 88 18.61 8.81 4.72
CA GLU A 88 19.51 9.33 5.77
C GLU A 88 21.00 9.09 5.51
N ALA A 89 21.34 8.20 4.56
CA ALA A 89 22.72 7.83 4.27
C ALA A 89 23.48 8.82 3.38
N ILE A 90 22.79 9.75 2.70
CA ILE A 90 23.43 10.67 1.74
C ILE A 90 24.23 11.77 2.48
N ASN A 91 23.84 12.15 3.70
CA ASN A 91 24.48 13.25 4.42
C ASN A 91 25.64 12.82 5.35
N ASN A 92 25.84 11.52 5.58
CA ASN A 92 26.85 11.02 6.53
C ASN A 92 27.77 9.93 5.93
N SER A 93 27.90 9.86 4.61
CA SER A 93 28.76 8.87 3.95
C SER A 93 30.23 9.31 3.91
N ILE A 94 30.85 9.43 5.08
CA ILE A 94 32.29 9.27 5.24
C ILE A 94 32.43 8.08 6.20
N ASN A 95 32.90 6.94 5.67
CA ASN A 95 33.23 5.68 6.34
C ASN A 95 32.25 4.50 6.12
N ASN A 96 32.71 3.63 5.22
CA ASN A 96 32.68 2.16 5.29
C ASN A 96 31.36 1.41 4.99
N ASN A 97 31.39 0.68 3.87
CA ASN A 97 30.72 -0.60 3.61
C ASN A 97 29.34 -0.81 4.26
N LYS A 98 28.40 0.12 4.04
CA LYS A 98 27.03 -0.06 4.51
C LYS A 98 26.28 -0.97 3.55
N GLN A 99 26.35 -2.28 3.81
CA GLN A 99 25.61 -3.30 3.09
C GLN A 99 24.12 -2.95 3.11
N SER A 100 23.51 -2.82 1.93
CA SER A 100 22.11 -2.44 1.79
C SER A 100 21.23 -3.55 2.35
N ASN A 101 20.60 -3.36 3.51
CA ASN A 101 19.68 -4.35 4.05
C ASN A 101 18.34 -4.29 3.30
N VAL A 102 17.84 -5.47 2.90
CA VAL A 102 16.54 -5.63 2.23
C VAL A 102 15.72 -6.60 3.04
N GLU A 103 14.54 -6.15 3.46
CA GLU A 103 13.64 -6.93 4.31
C GLU A 103 12.32 -7.18 3.58
N ILE A 104 11.86 -8.44 3.57
CA ILE A 104 10.48 -8.76 3.20
C ILE A 104 9.59 -8.37 4.37
N LEU A 105 8.76 -7.37 4.15
CA LEU A 105 7.75 -6.95 5.11
C LEU A 105 6.54 -7.88 5.03
N ARG A 106 5.99 -8.12 3.83
CA ARG A 106 4.71 -8.83 3.65
C ARG A 106 4.64 -9.59 2.33
N ILE A 107 3.79 -10.61 2.29
CA ILE A 107 3.37 -11.31 1.08
C ILE A 107 1.87 -11.06 0.89
N ILE A 108 1.50 -10.46 -0.23
CA ILE A 108 0.14 -10.07 -0.59
C ILE A 108 -0.40 -11.10 -1.59
N LYS A 109 -1.46 -11.81 -1.19
CA LYS A 109 -2.10 -12.88 -1.98
C LYS A 109 -3.36 -12.42 -2.72
N ASN A 110 -3.98 -11.32 -2.29
CA ASN A 110 -5.21 -10.79 -2.87
C ASN A 110 -5.13 -9.26 -2.98
N LYS A 111 -5.87 -8.69 -3.93
CA LYS A 111 -6.05 -7.25 -4.10
C LYS A 111 -7.51 -6.89 -4.30
N MET A 112 -7.89 -5.66 -3.95
CA MET A 112 -9.19 -5.08 -4.24
C MET A 112 -9.06 -4.16 -5.45
N VAL A 113 -9.81 -4.45 -6.51
CA VAL A 113 -9.66 -3.79 -7.82
C VAL A 113 -10.90 -2.99 -8.16
N PHE A 114 -10.71 -1.71 -8.51
CA PHE A 114 -11.75 -0.78 -8.92
C PHE A 114 -11.45 -0.28 -10.34
N ARG A 115 -12.08 -0.89 -11.36
CA ARG A 115 -11.85 -0.57 -12.80
C ARG A 115 -12.95 0.27 -13.43
N ASP A 116 -14.13 0.24 -12.86
CA ASP A 116 -15.30 0.91 -13.41
C ASP A 116 -15.30 2.41 -13.09
N ARG A 117 -16.06 3.18 -13.87
CA ARG A 117 -16.19 4.62 -13.66
C ARG A 117 -16.84 4.90 -12.30
N PRO A 118 -16.39 5.94 -11.57
CA PRO A 118 -17.03 6.35 -10.33
C PRO A 118 -18.51 6.71 -10.53
N LEU A 119 -19.34 6.24 -9.62
CA LEU A 119 -20.76 6.55 -9.53
C LEU A 119 -21.02 7.63 -8.47
N PRO A 120 -22.08 8.44 -8.59
CA PRO A 120 -22.47 9.37 -7.54
C PRO A 120 -22.96 8.63 -6.28
N ILE A 121 -22.74 9.24 -5.11
CA ILE A 121 -23.37 8.83 -3.84
C ILE A 121 -24.77 9.45 -3.82
N MET A 122 -25.81 8.61 -3.84
CA MET A 122 -27.21 9.04 -3.70
C MET A 122 -27.57 9.16 -2.23
#